data_AF-A0AB34Q357-F1
#
_entry.id   AF-A0AB34Q357-F1
#
_cell.length_a   1.000
_cell.length_b   1.000
_cell.length_c   1.000
_cell.angle_alpha   90.00
_cell.angle_beta   90.00
_cell.angle_gamma   90.00
#
_symmetry.space_group_name_H-M   'P 1'
#
loop_
_entity.id
_entity.type
_entity.pdbx_description
1 polymer ?
#
loop_
_entity_poly.entity_id
_entity_poly.type
_entity_poly.pdbx_seq_one_letter_code
_entity_poly.pdbx_strand_id
1 'polypeptide(L)'
;MKFTFKFPISTLFKYKPQKFNFGLEQEIRSKLNSLPSVTKIYTNPDGSPRVPTDEEFKTIAELQNLYYKRNYSEWNWILPGIPKDQLQLFKDNSQDLTHFGFVSKDSGKIIDKIPYKDASTGELKWKIIRETSKAEGWEIPYFYIVLPVFAYIFYVKYTQQTKLRELEGPDWAEKELRLRAMEDYFHGDTAKAKEFLSNEGKSKREIQDRDDLVVARILAGDYDKLAELKKKLPKDLIKTEEDPVFKY
;
A
#
# COMPACT_ATOMS: atom_id res chain seq x y z
N MET A 1 -0.08 -6.51 27.44
CA MET A 1 -0.05 -7.20 26.13
C MET A 1 1.36 -7.17 25.59
N LYS A 2 2.00 -8.34 25.36
CA LYS A 2 3.31 -8.41 24.70
C LYS A 2 3.08 -8.46 23.19
N PHE A 3 3.32 -7.36 22.50
CA PHE A 3 3.29 -7.31 21.03
C PHE A 3 4.51 -8.06 20.49
N THR A 4 4.29 -9.27 19.99
CA THR A 4 5.30 -10.01 19.24
C THR A 4 5.28 -9.57 17.78
N PHE A 5 6.13 -8.61 17.43
CA PHE A 5 6.41 -8.27 16.03
C PHE A 5 7.18 -9.44 15.39
N LYS A 6 6.46 -10.36 14.75
CA LYS A 6 7.08 -11.37 13.87
C LYS A 6 7.50 -10.66 12.58
N PHE A 7 8.76 -10.26 12.49
CA PHE A 7 9.35 -9.75 11.26
C PHE A 7 9.23 -10.82 10.14
N PRO A 8 8.55 -10.52 9.01
CA PRO A 8 8.34 -11.47 7.91
C PRO A 8 9.61 -11.76 7.08
N ILE A 9 10.74 -11.17 7.44
CA ILE A 9 12.02 -11.37 6.75
C ILE A 9 12.63 -12.74 7.10
N SER A 10 12.33 -13.28 8.28
CA SER A 10 12.82 -14.62 8.68
C SER A 10 12.24 -15.77 7.82
N THR A 11 11.09 -15.54 7.16
CA THR A 11 10.48 -16.46 6.20
C THR A 11 11.08 -16.35 4.80
N LEU A 12 11.66 -15.20 4.42
CA LEU A 12 12.34 -15.03 3.13
C LEU A 12 13.63 -15.86 3.05
N PHE A 13 14.40 -15.94 4.15
CA PHE A 13 15.63 -16.78 4.21
C PHE A 13 15.37 -18.27 4.44
N LYS A 14 14.13 -18.68 4.74
CA LYS A 14 13.73 -20.10 4.82
C LYS A 14 13.13 -20.63 3.53
N TYR A 15 13.00 -19.78 2.51
CA TYR A 15 12.54 -20.20 1.19
C TYR A 15 13.64 -21.04 0.53
N LYS A 16 13.55 -22.37 0.68
CA LYS A 16 14.35 -23.28 -0.13
C LYS A 16 13.76 -23.24 -1.54
N PRO A 17 14.48 -22.73 -2.56
CA PRO A 17 14.02 -22.83 -3.93
C PRO A 17 13.79 -24.31 -4.22
N GLN A 18 12.55 -24.68 -4.54
CA GLN A 18 12.19 -26.06 -4.78
C GLN A 18 12.93 -26.56 -6.04
N LYS A 19 13.43 -27.80 -5.96
CA LYS A 19 14.25 -28.42 -7.01
C LYS A 19 13.43 -28.54 -8.30
N PHE A 20 13.97 -27.99 -9.38
CA PHE A 20 13.41 -28.13 -10.73
C PHE A 20 13.37 -29.62 -11.14
N ASN A 21 12.22 -30.09 -11.62
CA ASN A 21 12.03 -31.48 -12.05
C ASN A 21 11.95 -31.57 -13.58
N PHE A 22 13.09 -31.87 -14.20
CA PHE A 22 13.18 -31.99 -15.65
C PHE A 22 12.37 -33.16 -16.23
N GLY A 23 12.29 -34.30 -15.54
CA GLY A 23 11.52 -35.45 -16.02
C GLY A 23 10.03 -35.14 -16.15
N LEU A 24 9.50 -34.33 -15.24
CA LEU A 24 8.13 -33.85 -15.30
C LEU A 24 7.90 -32.95 -16.54
N GLU A 25 8.83 -32.04 -16.84
CA GLU A 25 8.72 -31.18 -18.03
C GLU A 25 8.82 -31.97 -19.35
N GLN A 26 9.60 -33.05 -19.39
CA GLN A 26 9.64 -33.96 -20.53
C GLN A 26 8.31 -34.71 -20.71
N GLU A 27 7.69 -35.17 -19.62
CA GLU A 27 6.38 -35.83 -19.66
C GLU A 27 5.27 -34.87 -20.11
N ILE A 28 5.33 -33.60 -19.68
CA ILE A 28 4.44 -32.56 -20.16
C ILE A 28 4.63 -32.37 -21.67
N ARG A 29 5.87 -32.27 -22.14
CA ARG A 29 6.16 -32.05 -23.56
C ARG A 29 5.66 -33.20 -24.43
N SER A 30 5.84 -34.45 -24.00
CA SER A 30 5.37 -35.61 -24.76
C SER A 30 3.84 -35.61 -24.90
N LYS A 31 3.11 -35.26 -23.83
CA LYS A 31 1.65 -35.14 -23.87
C LYS A 31 1.18 -33.95 -24.70
N LEU A 32 1.84 -32.79 -24.61
CA LEU A 32 1.54 -31.64 -25.47
C LEU A 32 1.72 -31.98 -26.96
N ASN A 33 2.80 -32.69 -27.30
CA ASN A 33 3.07 -33.11 -28.68
C ASN A 33 2.11 -34.20 -29.20
N SER A 34 1.45 -34.96 -28.31
CA SER A 34 0.43 -35.94 -28.71
C SER A 34 -0.89 -35.30 -29.13
N LEU A 35 -1.11 -34.02 -28.80
CA LEU A 35 -2.32 -33.30 -29.15
C LEU A 35 -2.20 -32.73 -30.57
N PRO A 36 -3.30 -32.70 -31.35
CA PRO A 36 -3.27 -32.24 -32.74
C PRO A 36 -2.96 -30.73 -32.86
N SER A 37 -3.40 -29.91 -31.90
CA SER A 37 -3.05 -28.49 -31.86
C SER A 37 -3.30 -27.88 -30.49
N VAL A 38 -2.24 -27.47 -29.79
CA VAL A 38 -2.35 -26.83 -28.46
C VAL A 38 -3.11 -25.50 -28.50
N THR A 39 -2.92 -24.70 -29.55
CA THR A 39 -3.50 -23.35 -29.66
C THR A 39 -4.95 -23.35 -30.11
N LYS A 40 -5.42 -24.42 -30.76
CA LYS A 40 -6.77 -24.51 -31.36
C LYS A 40 -7.61 -25.67 -30.80
N ILE A 41 -7.30 -26.18 -29.62
CA ILE A 41 -8.02 -27.35 -29.05
C ILE A 41 -9.52 -27.12 -28.86
N TYR A 42 -9.93 -25.88 -28.57
CA TYR A 42 -11.34 -25.51 -28.39
C TYR A 42 -11.95 -24.82 -29.60
N THR A 43 -11.29 -24.86 -30.76
CA THR A 43 -11.72 -24.11 -31.94
C THR A 43 -11.57 -24.95 -33.20
N ASN A 44 -12.65 -25.08 -33.95
CA ASN A 44 -12.63 -25.74 -35.25
C ASN A 44 -11.82 -24.90 -36.27
N PRO A 45 -11.43 -25.48 -37.41
CA PRO A 45 -10.74 -24.74 -38.48
C PRO A 45 -11.52 -23.52 -39.01
N ASP A 46 -12.84 -23.51 -38.83
CA ASP A 46 -13.75 -22.42 -39.22
C ASP A 46 -13.91 -21.32 -38.15
N GLY A 47 -13.27 -21.45 -36.98
CA GLY A 47 -13.38 -20.49 -35.87
C GLY A 47 -14.53 -20.74 -34.89
N SER A 48 -15.37 -21.75 -35.13
CA SER A 48 -16.46 -22.12 -34.23
C SER A 48 -15.94 -22.84 -32.97
N PRO A 49 -16.64 -22.74 -31.82
CA PRO A 49 -16.24 -23.45 -30.61
C PRO A 49 -16.35 -24.96 -30.81
N ARG A 50 -15.27 -25.68 -30.50
CA ARG A 50 -15.16 -27.14 -30.57
C ARG A 50 -15.11 -27.74 -29.18
N VAL A 51 -15.80 -28.87 -28.99
CA VAL A 51 -15.61 -29.73 -27.83
C VAL A 51 -14.53 -30.76 -28.17
N PRO A 52 -13.45 -30.89 -27.37
CA PRO A 52 -12.43 -31.91 -27.58
C PRO A 52 -13.02 -33.33 -27.55
N THR A 53 -12.40 -34.27 -28.26
CA THR A 53 -12.79 -35.69 -28.19
C THR A 53 -12.46 -36.28 -26.81
N ASP A 54 -13.05 -37.42 -26.45
CA ASP A 54 -12.83 -38.04 -25.13
C ASP A 54 -11.34 -38.38 -24.87
N GLU A 55 -10.59 -38.73 -25.91
CA GLU A 55 -9.14 -38.99 -25.81
C GLU A 55 -8.34 -37.70 -25.60
N GLU A 56 -8.68 -36.63 -26.32
CA GLU A 56 -8.11 -35.29 -26.11
C GLU A 56 -8.46 -34.77 -24.72
N PHE A 57 -9.68 -35.02 -24.26
CA PHE A 57 -10.14 -34.60 -22.94
C PHE A 57 -9.39 -35.32 -21.82
N LYS A 58 -9.14 -36.63 -21.97
CA LYS A 58 -8.33 -37.42 -21.04
C LYS A 58 -6.89 -36.91 -20.95
N THR A 59 -6.28 -36.62 -22.09
CA THR A 59 -4.90 -36.10 -22.14
C THR A 59 -4.81 -34.68 -21.54
N ILE A 60 -5.81 -33.82 -21.77
CA ILE A 60 -5.92 -32.50 -21.13
C ILE A 60 -6.04 -32.62 -19.60
N ALA A 61 -6.87 -33.54 -19.10
CA ALA A 61 -7.02 -33.77 -17.66
C ALA A 61 -5.73 -34.30 -17.02
N GLU A 62 -4.99 -35.16 -17.71
CA GLU A 62 -3.68 -35.63 -17.26
C GLU A 62 -2.63 -34.51 -17.27
N LEU A 63 -2.62 -33.67 -18.31
CA LEU A 63 -1.78 -32.47 -18.40
C LEU A 63 -2.06 -31.51 -17.25
N GLN A 64 -3.32 -31.34 -16.88
CA GLN A 64 -3.68 -30.49 -15.74
C GLN A 64 -3.14 -31.05 -14.41
N ASN A 65 -3.21 -32.37 -14.20
CA ASN A 65 -2.64 -33.01 -13.02
C ASN A 65 -1.12 -32.85 -12.96
N LEU A 66 -0.43 -32.95 -14.12
CA LEU A 66 1.01 -32.68 -14.21
C LEU A 66 1.32 -31.21 -13.97
N TYR A 67 0.50 -30.30 -14.51
CA TYR A 67 0.60 -28.86 -14.30
C TYR A 67 0.55 -28.51 -12.80
N TYR A 68 -0.35 -29.12 -12.03
CA TYR A 68 -0.41 -28.91 -10.58
C TYR A 68 0.76 -29.49 -9.78
N LYS A 69 1.52 -30.42 -10.36
CA LYS A 69 2.75 -30.96 -9.78
C LYS A 69 3.98 -30.14 -10.19
N ARG A 70 3.85 -29.20 -11.13
CA ARG A 70 4.95 -28.31 -11.52
C ARG A 70 5.29 -27.40 -10.35
N ASN A 71 6.56 -27.44 -9.96
CA ASN A 71 7.13 -26.49 -9.01
C ASN A 71 8.02 -25.54 -9.79
N TYR A 72 7.64 -24.27 -9.82
CA TYR A 72 8.39 -23.22 -10.47
C TYR A 72 8.72 -22.12 -9.48
N SER A 73 9.97 -21.67 -9.50
CA SER A 73 10.43 -20.50 -8.78
C SER A 73 11.10 -19.58 -9.79
N GLU A 74 10.74 -18.30 -9.82
CA GLU A 74 11.38 -17.31 -10.71
C GLU A 74 12.89 -17.21 -10.45
N TRP A 75 13.31 -17.52 -9.22
CA TRP A 75 14.71 -17.60 -8.82
C TRP A 75 15.50 -18.67 -9.57
N ASN A 76 14.84 -19.67 -10.17
CA ASN A 76 15.52 -20.72 -10.95
C ASN A 76 16.15 -20.19 -12.24
N TRP A 77 15.70 -19.03 -12.75
CA TRP A 77 16.33 -18.35 -13.90
C TRP A 77 17.59 -17.55 -13.53
N ILE A 78 17.70 -17.16 -12.26
CA ILE A 78 18.77 -16.28 -11.76
C ILE A 78 19.86 -17.12 -11.08
N LEU A 79 19.49 -18.21 -10.40
CA LEU A 79 20.43 -19.07 -9.70
C LEU A 79 21.18 -20.00 -10.69
N PRO A 80 22.52 -20.15 -10.56
CA PRO A 80 23.36 -20.85 -11.54
C PRO A 80 23.27 -22.40 -11.51
N GLY A 81 22.12 -22.97 -11.15
CA GLY A 81 21.97 -24.41 -10.90
C GLY A 81 21.33 -25.24 -12.02
N ILE A 82 20.71 -24.62 -13.04
CA ILE A 82 19.91 -25.32 -14.05
C ILE A 82 20.45 -25.02 -15.46
N PRO A 83 20.68 -26.03 -16.32
CA PRO A 83 21.08 -25.82 -17.71
C PRO A 83 20.05 -25.00 -18.50
N LYS A 84 20.52 -24.13 -19.40
CA LYS A 84 19.66 -23.25 -20.22
C LYS A 84 18.60 -24.01 -21.03
N ASP A 85 18.96 -25.17 -21.58
CA ASP A 85 18.04 -25.98 -22.39
C ASP A 85 16.83 -26.49 -21.59
N GLN A 86 17.04 -26.79 -20.30
CA GLN A 86 15.96 -27.22 -19.41
C GLN A 86 15.03 -26.06 -19.05
N LEU A 87 15.59 -24.86 -18.88
CA LEU A 87 14.81 -23.63 -18.64
C LEU A 87 14.01 -23.23 -19.90
N GLN A 88 14.60 -23.40 -21.08
CA GLN A 88 13.92 -23.14 -22.35
C GLN A 88 12.74 -24.10 -22.54
N LEU A 89 12.92 -25.41 -22.28
CA LEU A 89 11.84 -26.38 -22.31
C LEU A 89 10.68 -25.98 -21.36
N PHE A 90 11.01 -25.54 -20.14
CA PHE A 90 10.03 -25.07 -19.19
C PHE A 90 9.26 -23.84 -19.71
N LYS A 91 9.95 -22.90 -20.36
CA LYS A 91 9.35 -21.70 -20.95
C LYS A 91 8.39 -22.05 -22.07
N ASP A 92 8.82 -22.90 -23.00
CA ASP A 92 8.04 -23.32 -24.16
C ASP A 92 6.79 -24.10 -23.70
N ASN A 93 6.95 -25.05 -22.78
CA ASN A 93 5.83 -25.76 -22.16
C ASN A 93 4.87 -24.79 -21.44
N SER A 94 5.38 -23.80 -20.73
CA SER A 94 4.54 -22.84 -20.01
C SER A 94 3.70 -21.99 -20.95
N GLN A 95 4.26 -21.57 -22.08
CA GLN A 95 3.53 -20.85 -23.13
C GLN A 95 2.41 -21.72 -23.70
N ASP A 96 2.72 -22.96 -24.08
CA ASP A 96 1.75 -23.92 -24.60
C ASP A 96 0.62 -24.20 -23.59
N LEU A 97 0.96 -24.36 -22.31
CA LEU A 97 0.00 -24.63 -21.25
C LEU A 97 -0.96 -23.46 -20.97
N THR A 98 -0.60 -22.21 -21.33
CA THR A 98 -1.50 -21.06 -21.16
C THR A 98 -2.76 -21.15 -22.01
N HIS A 99 -2.69 -21.81 -23.18
CA HIS A 99 -3.81 -21.95 -24.11
C HIS A 99 -4.94 -22.82 -23.57
N PHE A 100 -4.64 -23.72 -22.61
CA PHE A 100 -5.65 -24.56 -21.97
C PHE A 100 -6.44 -23.84 -20.88
N GLY A 101 -5.99 -22.66 -20.46
CA GLY A 101 -6.61 -21.94 -19.35
C GLY A 101 -6.48 -22.67 -18.01
N PHE A 102 -5.47 -23.53 -17.84
CA PHE A 102 -5.25 -24.20 -16.56
C PHE A 102 -5.03 -23.18 -15.45
N VAL A 103 -5.91 -23.20 -14.45
CA VAL A 103 -5.83 -22.34 -13.28
C VAL A 103 -5.07 -23.07 -12.21
N SER A 104 -3.88 -22.56 -11.90
CA SER A 104 -3.16 -22.88 -10.66
C SER A 104 -4.11 -22.67 -9.48
N LYS A 105 -4.01 -23.49 -8.44
CA LYS A 105 -4.79 -23.31 -7.21
C LYS A 105 -4.67 -21.89 -6.61
N ASP A 106 -3.62 -21.16 -6.99
CA ASP A 106 -3.32 -19.83 -6.52
C ASP A 106 -3.74 -18.70 -7.48
N SER A 107 -4.31 -18.99 -8.68
CA SER A 107 -4.39 -17.97 -9.73
C SER A 107 -5.66 -17.10 -9.77
N GLY A 108 -6.51 -17.08 -8.74
CA GLY A 108 -7.59 -16.08 -8.58
C GLY A 108 -8.65 -16.01 -9.70
N LYS A 109 -8.54 -16.84 -10.74
CA LYS A 109 -9.36 -16.76 -11.95
C LYS A 109 -10.59 -17.64 -11.79
N ILE A 110 -11.76 -17.02 -11.97
CA ILE A 110 -13.04 -17.70 -12.06
C ILE A 110 -13.08 -18.45 -13.40
N ILE A 111 -13.18 -19.77 -13.35
CA ILE A 111 -13.38 -20.60 -14.55
C ILE A 111 -14.64 -21.42 -14.38
N ASP A 112 -15.50 -21.34 -15.39
CA ASP A 112 -16.81 -21.99 -15.36
C ASP A 112 -16.70 -23.52 -15.36
N LYS A 113 -15.75 -24.11 -16.08
CA LYS A 113 -15.59 -25.58 -16.14
C LYS A 113 -14.13 -25.98 -16.29
N ILE A 114 -13.67 -26.86 -15.41
CA ILE A 114 -12.35 -27.48 -15.46
C ILE A 114 -12.51 -29.01 -15.44
N PRO A 115 -11.80 -29.77 -16.31
CA PRO A 115 -11.79 -31.22 -16.21
C PRO A 115 -11.16 -31.67 -14.89
N TYR A 116 -11.78 -32.59 -14.17
CA TYR A 116 -11.14 -33.25 -13.05
C TYR A 116 -11.44 -34.75 -13.07
N LYS A 117 -10.45 -35.53 -12.63
CA LYS A 117 -10.62 -36.96 -12.40
C LYS A 117 -11.11 -37.16 -10.97
N ASP A 118 -12.27 -37.76 -10.79
CA ASP A 118 -12.78 -38.09 -9.47
C ASP A 118 -11.87 -39.14 -8.82
N ALA A 119 -11.40 -38.86 -7.60
CA ALA A 119 -10.50 -39.75 -6.88
C ALA A 119 -11.19 -41.05 -6.45
N SER A 120 -12.52 -41.05 -6.38
CA SER A 120 -13.32 -42.19 -5.92
C SER A 120 -13.78 -43.10 -7.07
N THR A 121 -14.23 -42.52 -8.18
CA THR A 121 -14.76 -43.30 -9.33
C THR A 121 -13.81 -43.39 -10.51
N GLY A 122 -12.76 -42.56 -10.56
CA GLY A 122 -11.84 -42.49 -11.70
C GLY A 122 -12.44 -41.86 -12.96
N GLU A 123 -13.71 -41.45 -12.92
CA GLU A 123 -14.42 -40.81 -14.03
C GLU A 123 -13.98 -39.36 -14.20
N LEU A 124 -13.97 -38.89 -15.45
CA LEU A 124 -13.67 -37.52 -15.81
C LEU A 124 -14.96 -36.69 -15.75
N LYS A 125 -15.01 -35.70 -14.85
CA LYS A 125 -16.15 -34.81 -14.66
C LYS A 125 -15.71 -33.36 -14.78
N TRP A 126 -16.64 -32.48 -15.14
CA TRP A 126 -16.40 -31.03 -15.14
C TRP A 126 -16.73 -30.46 -13.76
N LYS A 127 -15.80 -29.73 -13.15
CA LYS A 127 -16.05 -28.99 -11.91
C LYS A 127 -16.04 -27.49 -12.19
N ILE A 128 -17.03 -26.82 -11.61
CA ILE A 128 -17.11 -25.36 -11.56
C ILE A 128 -16.29 -24.92 -10.34
N ILE A 129 -15.26 -24.09 -10.54
CA ILE A 129 -14.45 -23.54 -9.44
C ILE A 129 -14.75 -22.05 -9.33
N ARG A 130 -15.55 -21.68 -8.32
CA ARG A 130 -15.95 -20.29 -8.03
C ARG A 130 -15.28 -19.71 -6.79
N GLU A 131 -14.55 -20.51 -6.01
CA GLU A 131 -13.94 -20.06 -4.77
C GLU A 131 -12.42 -20.01 -4.90
N THR A 132 -11.91 -18.81 -5.11
CA THR A 132 -10.48 -18.53 -5.04
C THR A 132 -10.13 -18.24 -3.59
N SER A 133 -9.65 -19.28 -2.88
CA SER A 133 -9.29 -19.19 -1.44
C SER A 133 -8.03 -18.37 -1.14
N LYS A 134 -7.38 -17.72 -2.12
CA LYS A 134 -6.16 -16.94 -1.92
C LYS A 134 -6.16 -15.64 -2.70
N ALA A 135 -5.68 -14.61 -1.98
CA ALA A 135 -5.40 -13.24 -2.38
C ALA A 135 -4.97 -13.06 -3.83
N GLU A 136 -5.50 -12.05 -4.50
CA GLU A 136 -5.29 -11.72 -5.92
C GLU A 136 -3.85 -11.22 -6.24
N GLY A 137 -2.88 -11.49 -5.38
CA GLY A 137 -1.47 -11.14 -5.56
C GLY A 137 -1.14 -9.66 -5.34
N TRP A 138 -2.05 -8.74 -5.69
CA TRP A 138 -1.89 -7.30 -5.45
C TRP A 138 -2.05 -6.92 -3.97
N GLU A 139 -2.76 -7.74 -3.20
CA GLU A 139 -3.02 -7.48 -1.78
C GLU A 139 -1.73 -7.39 -0.96
N ILE A 140 -0.75 -8.27 -1.24
CA ILE A 140 0.52 -8.30 -0.49
C ILE A 140 1.29 -6.97 -0.64
N PRO A 141 1.66 -6.50 -1.85
CA PRO A 141 2.35 -5.22 -1.98
C PRO A 141 1.49 -4.05 -1.48
N TYR A 142 0.17 -4.11 -1.64
CA TYR A 142 -0.70 -3.03 -1.17
C TYR A 142 -0.72 -2.93 0.36
N PHE A 143 -1.01 -4.01 1.08
CA PHE A 143 -1.15 -4.00 2.54
C PHE A 143 0.18 -3.86 3.28
N TYR A 144 1.28 -4.34 2.71
CA TYR A 144 2.59 -4.33 3.39
C TYR A 144 3.54 -3.23 2.93
N ILE A 145 3.30 -2.58 1.80
CA ILE A 145 4.16 -1.50 1.29
C ILE A 145 3.34 -0.22 1.17
N VAL A 146 2.29 -0.23 0.36
CA VAL A 146 1.55 0.99 0.02
C VAL A 146 0.87 1.58 1.26
N LEU A 147 0.09 0.77 1.97
CA LEU A 147 -0.71 1.23 3.11
C LEU A 147 0.16 1.75 4.28
N PRO A 148 1.27 1.08 4.68
CA PRO A 148 2.20 1.63 5.67
C PRO A 148 2.86 2.94 5.24
N VAL A 149 3.20 3.10 3.96
CA VAL A 149 3.77 4.35 3.44
C VAL A 149 2.77 5.50 3.54
N PHE A 150 1.51 5.27 3.14
CA PHE A 150 0.47 6.28 3.29
C PHE A 150 0.19 6.64 4.75
N ALA A 151 0.14 5.64 5.65
CA ALA A 151 -0.01 5.87 7.08
C ALA A 151 1.15 6.70 7.65
N TYR A 152 2.38 6.43 7.21
CA TYR A 152 3.56 7.19 7.62
C TYR A 152 3.52 8.64 7.12
N ILE A 153 3.19 8.86 5.84
CA ILE A 153 3.05 10.22 5.28
C ILE A 153 1.97 11.00 6.03
N PHE A 154 0.83 10.37 6.31
CA PHE A 154 -0.25 10.98 7.09
C PHE A 154 0.23 11.37 8.49
N TYR A 155 0.94 10.47 9.18
CA TYR A 155 1.51 10.74 10.50
C TYR A 155 2.51 11.92 10.48
N VAL A 156 3.42 11.97 9.48
CA VAL A 156 4.38 13.06 9.34
C VAL A 156 3.66 14.39 9.10
N LYS A 157 2.69 14.43 8.18
CA LYS A 157 1.92 15.66 7.93
C LYS A 157 1.15 16.13 9.17
N TYR A 158 0.51 15.19 9.87
CA TYR A 158 -0.22 15.50 11.09
C TYR A 158 0.71 16.10 12.16
N THR A 159 1.84 15.45 12.44
CA THR A 159 2.80 15.93 13.45
C THR A 159 3.47 17.25 13.07
N GLN A 160 3.73 17.49 11.79
CA GLN A 160 4.23 18.78 11.32
C GLN A 160 3.18 19.87 11.48
N GLN A 161 1.92 19.60 11.13
CA GLN A 161 0.83 20.56 11.27
C GLN A 161 0.57 20.92 12.73
N THR A 162 0.61 19.95 13.65
CA THR A 162 0.47 20.23 15.08
C THR A 162 1.63 21.07 15.61
N LYS A 163 2.88 20.76 15.22
CA LYS A 163 4.05 21.57 15.60
C LYS A 163 3.97 23.00 15.06
N LEU A 164 3.56 23.18 13.81
CA LEU A 164 3.35 24.50 13.23
C LEU A 164 2.25 25.27 13.97
N ARG A 165 1.16 24.60 14.36
CA ARG A 165 0.10 25.22 15.17
C ARG A 165 0.59 25.67 16.54
N GLU A 166 1.45 24.87 17.17
CA GLU A 166 2.04 25.17 18.48
C GLU A 166 3.08 26.29 18.46
N LEU A 167 3.81 26.47 17.34
CA LEU A 167 4.91 27.43 17.21
C LEU A 167 4.51 28.74 16.54
N GLU A 168 3.64 28.69 15.54
CA GLU A 168 3.33 29.83 14.66
C GLU A 168 1.82 30.00 14.41
N GLY A 169 1.00 29.07 14.91
CA GLY A 169 -0.43 29.05 14.64
C GLY A 169 -1.29 29.78 15.69
N PRO A 170 -2.62 29.65 15.56
CA PRO A 170 -3.58 30.25 16.48
C PRO A 170 -3.33 29.87 17.95
N ASP A 171 -2.92 28.62 18.18
CA ASP A 171 -2.67 28.09 19.52
C ASP A 171 -1.44 28.75 20.17
N TRP A 172 -0.44 29.13 19.37
CA TRP A 172 0.69 29.95 19.83
C TRP A 172 0.25 31.39 20.14
N ALA A 173 -0.47 32.01 19.21
CA ALA A 173 -0.94 33.40 19.35
C ALA A 173 -1.83 33.56 20.58
N GLU A 174 -2.68 32.57 20.87
CA GLU A 174 -3.49 32.52 22.07
C GLU A 174 -2.63 32.44 23.34
N LYS A 175 -1.63 31.56 23.39
CA LYS A 175 -0.70 31.44 24.54
C LYS A 175 0.07 32.73 24.76
N GLU A 176 0.55 33.36 23.69
CA GLU A 176 1.29 34.62 23.75
C GLU A 176 0.39 35.78 24.22
N LEU A 177 -0.85 35.87 23.74
CA LEU A 177 -1.81 36.87 24.18
C LEU A 177 -2.14 36.72 25.67
N ARG A 178 -2.38 35.48 26.12
CA ARG A 178 -2.62 35.16 27.54
C ARG A 178 -1.41 35.53 28.40
N LEU A 179 -0.19 35.25 27.92
CA LEU A 179 1.05 35.60 28.61
C LEU A 179 1.18 37.12 28.78
N ARG A 180 1.04 37.88 27.70
CA ARG A 180 1.16 39.36 27.73
C ARG A 180 0.12 40.02 28.63
N ALA A 181 -1.13 39.56 28.57
CA ALA A 181 -2.19 40.07 29.44
C ALA A 181 -1.88 39.84 30.93
N MET A 182 -1.25 38.71 31.27
CA MET A 182 -0.83 38.42 32.64
C MET A 182 0.47 39.12 33.03
N GLU A 183 1.43 39.28 32.12
CA GLU A 183 2.65 40.07 32.36
C GLU A 183 2.30 41.51 32.74
N ASP A 184 1.39 42.15 32.01
CA ASP A 184 0.94 43.50 32.32
C ASP A 184 0.17 43.56 33.65
N TYR A 185 -0.61 42.53 33.98
CA TYR A 185 -1.30 42.41 35.27
C TYR A 185 -0.32 42.27 36.45
N PHE A 186 0.77 41.53 36.27
CA PHE A 186 1.82 41.35 37.27
C PHE A 186 2.95 42.40 37.17
N HIS A 187 2.69 43.54 36.51
CA HIS A 187 3.64 44.66 36.39
C HIS A 187 5.00 44.28 35.76
N GLY A 188 4.99 43.41 34.75
CA GLY A 188 6.17 42.98 34.00
C GLY A 188 6.90 41.75 34.58
N ASP A 189 6.35 41.09 35.61
CA ASP A 189 6.94 39.88 36.18
C ASP A 189 6.53 38.62 35.38
N THR A 190 7.36 38.29 34.39
CA THR A 190 7.16 37.15 33.48
C THR A 190 7.19 35.77 34.16
N ALA A 191 7.87 35.66 35.30
CA ALA A 191 7.95 34.40 36.05
C ALA A 191 6.61 34.12 36.77
N LYS A 192 6.06 35.13 37.45
CA LYS A 192 4.75 35.02 38.11
C LYS A 192 3.61 34.82 37.12
N ALA A 193 3.66 35.45 35.95
CA ALA A 193 2.68 35.23 34.88
C ALA A 193 2.67 33.76 34.40
N LYS A 194 3.85 33.15 34.22
CA LYS A 194 3.98 31.74 33.80
C LYS A 194 3.53 30.76 34.90
N GLU A 195 3.86 31.02 36.16
CA GLU A 195 3.38 30.21 37.30
C GLU A 195 1.86 30.31 37.46
N PHE A 196 1.29 31.49 37.29
CA PHE A 196 -0.16 31.71 37.35
C PHE A 196 -0.92 31.03 36.20
N LEU A 197 -0.30 30.95 35.01
CA LEU A 197 -0.86 30.25 33.84
C LEU A 197 -0.64 28.72 33.88
N SER A 198 0.23 28.20 34.75
CA SER A 198 0.40 26.76 34.93
C SER A 198 -0.85 26.09 35.50
N ASN A 199 -1.14 24.87 35.03
CA ASN A 199 -2.25 24.04 35.50
C ASN A 199 -1.86 23.13 36.67
N GLU A 200 -0.60 23.15 37.11
CA GLU A 200 -0.12 22.27 38.18
C GLU A 200 -0.82 22.59 39.51
N GLY A 201 -1.47 21.57 40.10
CA GLY A 201 -2.11 21.65 41.41
C GLY A 201 -3.46 22.37 41.48
N LYS A 202 -4.01 22.87 40.37
CA LYS A 202 -5.28 23.64 40.35
C LYS A 202 -6.50 22.76 40.09
N SER A 203 -7.58 23.02 40.82
CA SER A 203 -8.89 22.42 40.59
C SER A 203 -9.57 23.01 39.34
N LYS A 204 -10.58 22.31 38.80
CA LYS A 204 -11.32 22.77 37.61
C LYS A 204 -11.97 24.15 37.78
N ARG A 205 -12.39 24.51 39.00
CA ARG A 205 -12.99 25.82 39.31
C ARG A 205 -11.94 26.93 39.29
N GLU A 206 -10.78 26.69 39.91
CA GLU A 206 -9.66 27.64 39.91
C GLU A 206 -9.10 27.88 38.49
N ILE A 207 -9.16 26.89 37.62
CA ILE A 207 -8.81 27.04 36.20
C ILE A 207 -9.81 27.95 35.47
N GLN A 208 -11.10 27.80 35.76
CA GLN A 208 -12.15 28.65 35.17
C GLN A 208 -12.05 30.09 35.65
N ASP A 209 -11.90 30.32 36.96
CA ASP A 209 -11.78 31.66 37.53
C ASP A 209 -10.52 32.39 36.97
N ARG A 210 -9.44 31.64 36.74
CA ARG A 210 -8.24 32.15 36.06
C ARG A 210 -8.54 32.53 34.62
N ASP A 211 -9.17 31.64 33.85
CA ASP A 211 -9.46 31.89 32.44
C ASP A 211 -10.40 33.09 32.27
N ASP A 212 -11.39 33.24 33.16
CA ASP A 212 -12.28 34.40 33.20
C ASP A 212 -11.51 35.70 33.51
N LEU A 213 -10.57 35.67 34.46
CA LEU A 213 -9.69 36.80 34.75
C LEU A 213 -8.82 37.17 33.54
N VAL A 214 -8.26 36.18 32.85
CA VAL A 214 -7.43 36.38 31.66
C VAL A 214 -8.26 37.01 30.53
N VAL A 215 -9.46 36.49 30.28
CA VAL A 215 -10.38 37.03 29.27
C VAL A 215 -10.80 38.46 29.62
N ALA A 216 -11.15 38.73 30.87
CA ALA A 216 -11.52 40.06 31.32
C ALA A 216 -10.38 41.08 31.12
N ARG A 217 -9.12 40.66 31.29
CA ARG A 217 -7.95 41.50 31.01
C ARG A 217 -7.75 41.73 29.53
N ILE A 218 -7.79 40.67 28.72
CA ILE A 218 -7.70 40.77 27.25
C ILE A 218 -8.76 41.73 26.69
N LEU A 219 -9.98 41.70 27.21
CA LEU A 219 -11.05 42.61 26.78
C LEU A 219 -10.86 44.06 27.26
N ALA A 220 -10.12 44.28 28.35
CA ALA A 220 -9.90 45.58 28.94
C ALA A 220 -8.68 46.32 28.39
N GLY A 221 -7.82 45.67 27.60
CA GLY A 221 -6.56 46.23 27.13
C GLY A 221 -6.21 45.87 25.69
N ASP A 222 -5.39 46.70 25.06
CA ASP A 222 -4.86 46.48 23.71
C ASP A 222 -3.45 45.90 23.79
N TYR A 223 -3.34 44.57 23.72
CA TYR A 223 -2.07 43.83 23.83
C TYR A 223 -1.39 43.55 22.47
N ASP A 224 -2.00 44.03 21.39
CA ASP A 224 -1.48 43.90 20.04
C ASP A 224 -0.51 45.04 19.72
N LYS A 225 0.70 44.69 19.24
CA LYS A 225 1.77 45.62 18.88
C LYS A 225 1.74 46.01 17.40
N LEU A 226 0.68 45.69 16.66
CA LEU A 226 0.53 46.09 15.25
C LEU A 226 0.68 47.60 15.01
N ALA A 227 0.24 48.45 15.95
CA ALA A 227 0.40 49.91 15.84
C ALA A 227 1.87 50.35 15.94
N GLU A 228 2.68 49.69 16.78
CA GLU A 228 4.12 49.95 16.93
C GLU A 228 4.93 49.47 15.72
N LEU A 229 4.42 48.47 14.99
CA LEU A 229 5.01 47.94 13.77
C LEU A 229 4.68 48.76 12.53
N LYS A 230 3.58 49.54 12.55
CA LYS A 230 3.22 50.54 11.51
C LYS A 230 4.08 51.80 11.61
N LYS A 231 5.39 51.67 11.80
CA LYS A 231 6.32 52.79 11.59
C LYS A 231 6.28 53.14 10.11
N LYS A 232 5.92 54.38 9.78
CA LYS A 232 5.97 54.89 8.41
C LYS A 232 7.35 54.54 7.85
N LEU A 233 7.41 53.73 6.78
CA LEU A 233 8.64 53.59 6.02
C LEU A 233 9.10 55.03 5.67
N PRO A 234 10.36 55.39 5.91
CA PRO A 234 10.86 56.68 5.46
C PRO A 234 10.62 56.75 3.95
N LYS A 235 10.07 57.87 3.49
CA LYS A 235 9.68 58.08 2.07
C LYS A 235 10.86 57.82 1.12
N ASP A 236 12.09 57.86 1.62
CA ASP A 236 13.33 57.63 0.87
C ASP A 236 13.56 56.15 0.47
N LEU A 237 12.83 55.19 1.06
CA LEU A 237 12.90 53.77 0.70
C LEU A 237 11.78 53.32 -0.25
N ILE A 238 10.80 54.18 -0.52
CA ILE A 238 9.82 53.95 -1.58
C ILE A 238 10.48 54.39 -2.88
N LYS A 239 11.28 53.52 -3.50
CA LYS A 239 11.50 53.62 -4.94
C LYS A 239 10.16 53.36 -5.59
N THR A 240 9.41 54.42 -5.90
CA THR A 240 8.43 54.38 -6.97
C THR A 240 9.21 54.11 -8.24
N GLU A 241 9.37 52.83 -8.59
CA GLU A 241 9.52 52.45 -9.99
C GLU A 241 8.17 52.79 -10.65
N GLU A 242 8.08 54.01 -11.16
CA GLU A 242 7.07 54.34 -12.15
C GLU A 242 7.33 53.42 -13.35
N ASP A 243 6.55 52.35 -13.47
CA ASP A 243 6.49 51.56 -14.70
C ASP A 243 6.18 52.51 -15.87
N PRO A 244 7.00 52.56 -16.93
CA PRO A 244 6.80 53.49 -18.04
C PRO A 244 5.58 53.14 -18.92
N VAL A 245 4.77 52.16 -18.54
CA VAL A 245 3.65 51.64 -19.34
C VAL A 245 2.36 52.43 -19.13
N PHE A 246 2.26 53.28 -18.09
CA PHE A 246 1.08 54.12 -17.87
C PHE A 246 1.43 55.61 -17.92
N LYS A 247 1.81 56.07 -19.11
CA LYS A 247 1.62 57.48 -19.53
C LYS A 247 0.51 57.54 -20.57
N TYR A 248 -0.62 58.10 -20.17
CA TYR A 248 -1.60 58.73 -21.06
C TYR A 248 -1.84 60.14 -20.53
#